data_AF-A0A482YC73-F1
#
_entry.id   AF-A0A482YC73-F1
#
_cell.length_a   1.000
_cell.length_b   1.000
_cell.length_c   1.000
_cell.angle_alpha   90.00
_cell.angle_beta   90.00
_cell.angle_gamma   90.00
#
_symmetry.space_group_name_H-M   'P 1'
#
loop_
_entity.id
_entity.type
_entity.pdbx_description
1 polymer ?
#
loop_
_entity_poly.entity_id
_entity_poly.type
_entity_poly.pdbx_seq_one_letter_code
_entity_poly.pdbx_strand_id
1 'polypeptide(L)'
;MTDSESRSHDEASTKSTKKNAAEKNGHCECHETVDPETREDVLNDYSHRCQACGRCGPKKGGLATLHVHHIERDPDGMGEHDKENLTVLCRPCHSWLHQQSTPADSPVEITDEDRSVLLPQDIEVLQFLAANGPLRTGEIASGLTLELSVSAIRERLWVLMGLDNRVESRDQQIVDKDVETGEWGLTEQIENSARGHIPDDQQLLLQRMEDEQVRQALERGCDRSAVTDVLGISRRTTFNKVKRAYAYDFPLGAFSRGGRPAEDTRTEQKVPAEEPSTSEGDEQQSHDTVTGQDDESLGRSETWGTPESESEVQSGGADGHRPDQAASDGGVSNELREHLQQAIDALQEVDEAL
;
A
#
# COMPACT_ATOMS: atom_id res chain seq x y z
N MET A 1 32.78 52.40 -58.02
CA MET A 1 31.80 53.48 -57.82
C MET A 1 30.83 52.95 -56.77
N THR A 2 31.13 53.12 -55.47
CA THR A 2 30.78 54.29 -54.60
C THR A 2 29.26 54.38 -54.45
N ASP A 3 28.58 54.35 -53.30
CA ASP A 3 28.87 54.45 -51.85
C ASP A 3 27.70 53.72 -51.13
N SER A 4 27.78 53.05 -49.97
CA SER A 4 28.18 53.48 -48.61
C SER A 4 27.40 54.68 -48.05
N GLU A 5 26.31 54.45 -47.34
CA GLU A 5 25.98 55.26 -46.16
C GLU A 5 25.67 54.36 -44.96
N SER A 6 26.70 54.21 -44.15
CA SER A 6 26.68 53.82 -42.75
C SER A 6 26.24 55.03 -41.91
N ARG A 7 25.38 54.82 -40.92
CA ARG A 7 25.41 55.60 -39.67
C ARG A 7 25.37 54.64 -38.49
N SER A 8 26.52 54.57 -37.84
CA SER A 8 26.86 53.89 -36.61
C SER A 8 26.88 54.88 -35.43
N HIS A 9 26.98 54.30 -34.22
CA HIS A 9 27.39 54.88 -32.92
C HIS A 9 26.29 55.58 -32.09
N ASP A 10 26.18 55.39 -30.77
CA ASP A 10 26.90 54.55 -29.80
C ASP A 10 26.16 54.58 -28.44
N GLU A 11 26.23 53.45 -27.73
CA GLU A 11 26.55 53.28 -26.30
C GLU A 11 25.90 54.16 -25.20
N ALA A 12 25.16 53.51 -24.29
CA ALA A 12 25.36 53.47 -22.82
C ALA A 12 24.10 52.87 -22.16
N SER A 13 24.02 51.58 -21.83
CA SER A 13 24.49 50.96 -20.58
C SER A 13 24.27 51.81 -19.32
N THR A 14 23.23 51.48 -18.52
CA THR A 14 23.35 51.31 -17.06
C THR A 14 22.05 50.82 -16.39
N LYS A 15 22.19 49.67 -15.70
CA LYS A 15 21.62 49.32 -14.39
C LYS A 15 20.10 49.36 -14.16
N SER A 16 19.56 48.13 -14.10
CA SER A 16 18.80 47.57 -12.98
C SER A 16 18.83 48.41 -11.69
N THR A 17 17.67 48.54 -11.03
CA THR A 17 17.41 48.14 -9.62
C THR A 17 16.10 48.74 -9.12
N LYS A 18 15.11 47.86 -8.86
CA LYS A 18 14.16 47.84 -7.72
C LYS A 18 13.25 49.08 -7.52
N LYS A 19 12.09 49.02 -6.88
CA LYS A 19 11.16 48.00 -6.37
C LYS A 19 10.02 48.83 -5.75
N ASN A 20 8.88 48.17 -5.59
CA ASN A 20 7.85 48.39 -4.57
C ASN A 20 6.85 49.53 -4.77
N ALA A 21 5.63 49.11 -5.13
CA ALA A 21 4.48 49.08 -4.22
C ALA A 21 3.48 48.10 -4.89
N ALA A 22 3.18 46.91 -4.40
CA ALA A 22 2.68 46.50 -3.10
C ALA A 22 1.53 45.54 -3.46
N GLU A 23 1.77 44.25 -3.26
CA GLU A 23 0.80 43.24 -2.82
C GLU A 23 -0.64 43.40 -3.31
N LYS A 24 -0.96 42.76 -4.43
CA LYS A 24 -2.20 42.00 -4.53
C LYS A 24 -1.80 40.54 -4.71
N ASN A 25 -1.86 39.80 -3.61
CA ASN A 25 -1.85 38.35 -3.61
C ASN A 25 -2.76 37.87 -4.75
N GLY A 26 -2.18 37.16 -5.71
CA GLY A 26 -2.92 36.41 -6.73
C GLY A 26 -3.74 35.33 -6.03
N HIS A 27 -4.92 35.71 -5.58
CA HIS A 27 -5.95 34.79 -5.17
C HIS A 27 -6.44 34.15 -6.47
N CYS A 28 -5.89 33.00 -6.83
CA CYS A 28 -6.41 32.20 -7.92
C CYS A 28 -7.91 31.98 -7.66
N GLU A 29 -8.76 32.48 -8.57
CA GLU A 29 -10.20 32.22 -8.55
C GLU A 29 -10.42 30.74 -8.91
N CYS A 30 -10.18 29.87 -7.92
CA CYS A 30 -10.32 28.41 -8.04
C CYS A 30 -11.76 27.96 -7.69
N HIS A 31 -12.75 28.72 -8.15
CA HIS A 31 -14.15 28.33 -8.06
C HIS A 31 -14.51 27.77 -9.44
N GLU A 32 -14.51 26.45 -9.57
CA GLU A 32 -15.06 25.78 -10.74
C GLU A 32 -16.50 26.24 -10.91
N THR A 33 -16.74 27.20 -11.82
CA THR A 33 -17.99 27.62 -12.50
C THR A 33 -19.31 27.75 -11.72
N VAL A 34 -19.41 27.34 -10.45
CA VAL A 34 -20.57 27.44 -9.57
C VAL A 34 -20.76 28.89 -9.19
N ASP A 35 -21.98 29.38 -9.30
CA ASP A 35 -22.30 30.75 -8.96
C ASP A 35 -22.08 31.04 -7.46
N PRO A 36 -21.79 32.29 -7.07
CA PRO A 36 -21.45 32.62 -5.69
C PRO A 36 -22.55 32.31 -4.66
N GLU A 37 -23.83 32.34 -5.05
CA GLU A 37 -24.98 32.11 -4.17
C GLU A 37 -25.08 30.61 -3.84
N THR A 38 -25.06 29.75 -4.86
CA THR A 38 -25.01 28.29 -4.71
C THR A 38 -23.78 27.86 -3.90
N ARG A 39 -22.64 28.51 -4.12
CA ARG A 39 -21.41 28.22 -3.36
C ARG A 39 -21.57 28.54 -1.87
N GLU A 40 -22.18 29.66 -1.53
CA GLU A 40 -22.38 30.04 -0.13
C GLU A 40 -23.39 29.12 0.56
N ASP A 41 -24.45 28.72 -0.13
CA ASP A 41 -25.43 27.74 0.35
C ASP A 41 -24.77 26.40 0.67
N VAL A 42 -24.03 25.82 -0.29
CA VAL A 42 -23.33 24.53 -0.09
C VAL A 42 -22.33 24.62 1.06
N LEU A 43 -21.60 25.74 1.20
CA LEU A 43 -20.71 25.95 2.35
C LEU A 43 -21.47 26.02 3.68
N ASN A 44 -22.69 26.57 3.71
CA ASN A 44 -23.52 26.62 4.90
C ASN A 44 -24.09 25.24 5.25
N ASP A 45 -24.58 24.49 4.27
CA ASP A 45 -25.14 23.14 4.43
C ASP A 45 -24.09 22.19 5.03
N TYR A 46 -22.86 22.25 4.51
CA TYR A 46 -21.73 21.48 5.02
C TYR A 46 -21.01 22.12 6.21
N SER A 47 -21.63 23.13 6.85
CA SER A 47 -21.16 23.76 8.07
C SER A 47 -19.73 24.28 7.99
N HIS A 48 -19.30 24.81 6.84
CA HIS A 48 -17.95 25.32 6.57
C HIS A 48 -16.87 24.31 6.99
N ARG A 49 -17.09 23.03 6.66
CA ARG A 49 -16.18 21.93 6.97
C ARG A 49 -15.84 21.16 5.70
N CYS A 50 -14.56 20.82 5.54
CA CYS A 50 -14.12 19.89 4.50
C CYS A 50 -14.74 18.51 4.73
N GLN A 51 -15.38 17.95 3.71
CA GLN A 51 -16.03 16.65 3.78
C GLN A 51 -15.04 15.48 3.76
N ALA A 52 -13.83 15.68 3.22
CA ALA A 52 -12.79 14.65 3.20
C ALA A 52 -11.99 14.56 4.51
N CYS A 53 -11.44 15.67 5.02
CA CYS A 53 -10.54 15.67 6.18
C CYS A 53 -11.10 16.38 7.42
N GLY A 54 -12.30 16.96 7.33
CA GLY A 54 -12.96 17.58 8.47
C GLY A 54 -12.40 18.92 8.95
N ARG A 55 -11.38 19.48 8.29
CA ARG A 55 -10.84 20.82 8.62
C ARG A 55 -11.90 21.90 8.39
N CYS A 56 -12.02 22.83 9.34
CA CYS A 56 -12.97 23.93 9.29
C CYS A 56 -12.41 25.14 8.54
N GLY A 57 -13.28 25.88 7.86
CA GLY A 57 -12.97 27.16 7.26
C GLY A 57 -13.05 28.34 8.24
N PRO A 58 -12.65 29.55 7.80
CA PRO A 58 -12.60 30.76 8.64
C PRO A 58 -13.91 31.09 9.36
N LYS A 59 -15.08 30.86 8.72
CA LYS A 59 -16.40 31.12 9.30
C LYS A 59 -16.75 30.24 10.52
N LYS A 60 -16.01 29.14 10.75
CA LYS A 60 -16.14 28.26 11.92
C LYS A 60 -14.89 28.25 12.81
N GLY A 61 -14.03 29.27 12.67
CA GLY A 61 -12.82 29.40 13.48
C GLY A 61 -11.65 28.51 13.05
N GLY A 62 -11.73 27.89 11.87
CA GLY A 62 -10.60 27.16 11.28
C GLY A 62 -9.82 27.99 10.26
N LEU A 63 -8.66 27.49 9.82
CA LEU A 63 -7.77 28.19 8.87
C LEU A 63 -7.85 27.63 7.45
N ALA A 64 -8.67 26.62 7.19
CA ALA A 64 -8.68 25.94 5.89
C ALA A 64 -9.41 26.77 4.83
N THR A 65 -8.76 27.02 3.69
CA THR A 65 -9.44 27.54 2.51
C THR A 65 -10.33 26.43 1.93
N LEU A 66 -11.64 26.66 1.90
CA LEU A 66 -12.64 25.70 1.43
C LEU A 66 -13.12 26.09 0.03
N HIS A 67 -13.22 25.09 -0.83
CA HIS A 67 -13.70 25.18 -2.20
C HIS A 67 -14.94 24.27 -2.33
N VAL A 68 -15.88 24.69 -3.17
CA VAL A 68 -16.97 23.82 -3.61
C VAL A 68 -16.51 23.11 -4.87
N HIS A 69 -16.74 21.81 -4.94
CA HIS A 69 -16.28 20.92 -5.99
C HIS A 69 -17.45 20.06 -6.47
N HIS A 70 -17.51 19.82 -7.78
CA HIS A 70 -18.46 18.88 -8.37
C HIS A 70 -18.08 17.43 -8.03
N ILE A 71 -19.02 16.65 -7.53
CA ILE A 71 -18.82 15.21 -7.27
C ILE A 71 -18.64 14.48 -8.60
N GLU A 72 -19.45 14.83 -9.61
CA GLU A 72 -19.35 14.36 -10.98
C GLU A 72 -19.50 15.54 -11.96
N ARG A 73 -18.73 15.57 -13.06
CA ARG A 73 -18.78 16.69 -14.03
C ARG A 73 -19.97 16.59 -15.00
N ASP A 74 -20.45 15.38 -15.29
CA ASP A 74 -21.59 15.14 -16.18
C ASP A 74 -22.53 14.14 -15.50
N PRO A 75 -23.25 14.56 -14.46
CA PRO A 75 -24.02 13.65 -13.63
C PRO A 75 -25.29 13.19 -14.35
N ASP A 76 -25.51 11.87 -14.39
CA ASP A 76 -26.72 11.31 -15.00
C ASP A 76 -27.96 11.58 -14.15
N GLY A 77 -28.92 12.32 -14.71
CA GLY A 77 -30.23 12.54 -14.08
C GLY A 77 -30.34 13.75 -13.15
N MET A 78 -29.31 14.60 -13.08
CA MET A 78 -29.35 15.88 -12.35
C MET A 78 -28.55 16.98 -13.05
N GLY A 79 -28.66 18.22 -12.58
CA GLY A 79 -27.87 19.32 -13.14
C GLY A 79 -26.41 19.30 -12.68
N GLU A 80 -25.47 19.71 -13.53
CA GLU A 80 -24.04 19.81 -13.16
C GLU A 80 -23.83 20.63 -11.87
N HIS A 81 -24.52 21.76 -11.71
CA HIS A 81 -24.45 22.61 -10.52
C HIS A 81 -25.52 22.30 -9.45
N ASP A 82 -26.20 21.15 -9.54
CA ASP A 82 -27.16 20.76 -8.51
C ASP A 82 -26.44 20.61 -7.16
N LYS A 83 -27.06 21.10 -6.08
CA LYS A 83 -26.48 21.06 -4.73
C LYS A 83 -26.13 19.63 -4.31
N GLU A 84 -26.91 18.65 -4.76
CA GLU A 84 -26.66 17.23 -4.50
C GLU A 84 -25.41 16.69 -5.22
N ASN A 85 -24.97 17.34 -6.31
CA ASN A 85 -23.73 17.04 -7.04
C ASN A 85 -22.54 17.91 -6.56
N LEU A 86 -22.68 18.68 -5.48
CA LEU A 86 -21.64 19.55 -4.97
C LEU A 86 -21.14 19.10 -3.60
N THR A 87 -19.83 19.15 -3.39
CA THR A 87 -19.18 18.84 -2.11
C THR A 87 -18.20 19.95 -1.71
N VAL A 88 -17.85 20.00 -0.43
CA VAL A 88 -16.91 20.99 0.12
C VAL A 88 -15.58 20.34 0.46
N LEU A 89 -14.51 20.78 -0.21
CA LEU A 89 -13.16 20.28 0.03
C LEU A 89 -12.24 21.43 0.44
N CYS A 90 -11.31 21.17 1.36
CA CYS A 90 -10.22 22.11 1.59
C CYS A 90 -9.25 22.08 0.40
N ARG A 91 -8.55 23.18 0.16
CA ARG A 91 -7.61 23.30 -0.98
C ARG A 91 -6.67 22.09 -1.14
N PRO A 92 -6.04 21.52 -0.08
CA PRO A 92 -5.25 20.30 -0.21
C PRO A 92 -6.05 19.09 -0.71
N CYS A 93 -7.23 18.81 -0.14
CA CYS A 93 -8.08 17.69 -0.56
C CYS A 93 -8.64 17.89 -1.98
N HIS A 94 -8.98 19.13 -2.34
CA HIS A 94 -9.44 19.51 -3.66
C HIS A 94 -8.33 19.31 -4.71
N SER A 95 -7.12 19.80 -4.42
CA SER A 95 -5.96 19.61 -5.28
C SER A 95 -5.62 18.13 -5.46
N TRP A 96 -5.67 17.36 -4.38
CA TRP A 96 -5.44 15.92 -4.40
C TRP A 96 -6.46 15.18 -5.28
N LEU A 97 -7.74 15.53 -5.18
CA LEU A 97 -8.79 14.89 -5.97
C LEU A 97 -8.58 15.08 -7.48
N HIS A 98 -8.10 16.25 -7.90
CA HIS A 98 -7.76 16.51 -9.30
C HIS A 98 -6.41 15.94 -9.76
N GLN A 99 -5.58 15.44 -8.85
CA GLN A 99 -4.29 14.84 -9.16
C GLN A 99 -4.35 13.31 -9.21
N GLN A 100 -5.54 12.71 -9.06
CA GLN A 100 -5.71 11.27 -9.13
C GLN A 100 -5.52 10.75 -10.55
N SER A 101 -4.69 9.70 -10.71
CA SER A 101 -4.58 8.97 -11.98
C SER A 101 -5.93 8.38 -12.37
N THR A 102 -6.27 8.52 -13.65
CA THR A 102 -7.51 7.98 -14.23
C THR A 102 -7.21 6.67 -14.96
N PRO A 103 -8.20 5.79 -15.19
CA PRO A 103 -7.98 4.54 -15.92
C PRO A 103 -7.36 4.72 -17.32
N ALA A 104 -7.62 5.85 -17.98
CA ALA A 104 -7.03 6.18 -19.28
C ALA A 104 -5.50 6.37 -19.21
N ASP A 105 -4.97 6.65 -18.02
CA ASP A 105 -3.55 6.81 -17.80
C ASP A 105 -2.85 5.47 -17.51
N SER A 106 -3.61 4.38 -17.35
CA SER A 106 -3.09 3.03 -17.07
C SER A 106 -2.31 2.48 -18.28
N PRO A 107 -1.14 1.83 -18.06
CA PRO A 107 -0.37 1.16 -19.12
C PRO A 107 -1.04 -0.13 -19.61
N VAL A 108 -2.04 -0.63 -18.87
CA VAL A 108 -2.81 -1.84 -19.18
C VAL A 108 -4.30 -1.51 -19.25
N GLU A 109 -5.08 -2.31 -19.97
CA GLU A 109 -6.52 -2.16 -20.04
C GLU A 109 -7.17 -2.43 -18.66
N ILE A 110 -7.93 -1.45 -18.18
CA ILE A 110 -8.70 -1.50 -16.92
C ILE A 110 -10.19 -1.43 -17.29
N THR A 111 -10.93 -2.47 -16.94
CA THR A 111 -12.38 -2.58 -17.18
C THR A 111 -13.18 -1.85 -16.10
N ASP A 112 -14.48 -1.66 -16.32
CA ASP A 112 -15.35 -1.06 -15.29
C ASP A 112 -15.51 -1.98 -14.08
N GLU A 113 -15.48 -3.29 -14.26
CA GLU A 113 -15.47 -4.26 -13.17
C GLU A 113 -14.20 -4.17 -12.33
N ASP A 114 -13.03 -3.98 -12.95
CA ASP A 114 -11.77 -3.74 -12.24
C ASP A 114 -11.87 -2.50 -11.35
N ARG A 115 -12.53 -1.43 -11.82
CA ARG A 115 -12.71 -0.17 -11.08
C ARG A 115 -13.55 -0.34 -9.82
N SER A 116 -14.33 -1.41 -9.69
CA SER A 116 -15.04 -1.72 -8.44
C SER A 116 -14.11 -2.17 -7.32
N VAL A 117 -12.89 -2.62 -7.65
CA VAL A 117 -11.87 -3.12 -6.72
C VAL A 117 -10.69 -2.17 -6.59
N LEU A 118 -10.30 -1.53 -7.70
CA LEU A 118 -9.13 -0.67 -7.77
C LEU A 118 -9.39 0.72 -7.20
N LEU A 119 -8.34 1.29 -6.63
CA LEU A 119 -8.26 2.67 -6.20
C LEU A 119 -7.43 3.48 -7.20
N PRO A 120 -7.57 4.82 -7.24
CA PRO A 120 -6.76 5.66 -8.10
C PRO A 120 -5.24 5.46 -7.91
N GLN A 121 -4.80 5.15 -6.69
CA GLN A 121 -3.39 4.88 -6.40
C GLN A 121 -2.88 3.61 -7.09
N ASP A 122 -3.74 2.65 -7.38
CA ASP A 122 -3.32 1.44 -8.09
C ASP A 122 -2.94 1.75 -9.53
N ILE A 123 -3.64 2.70 -10.17
CA ILE A 123 -3.28 3.17 -11.51
C ILE A 123 -1.91 3.83 -11.49
N GLU A 124 -1.63 4.66 -10.49
CA GLU A 124 -0.32 5.28 -10.31
C GLU A 124 0.80 4.22 -10.10
N VAL A 125 0.52 3.19 -9.29
CA VAL A 125 1.44 2.05 -9.10
C VAL A 125 1.71 1.35 -10.43
N LEU A 126 0.67 1.08 -11.23
CA LEU A 126 0.82 0.44 -12.54
C LEU A 126 1.67 1.28 -13.49
N GLN A 127 1.43 2.58 -13.57
CA GLN A 127 2.25 3.51 -14.38
C GLN A 127 3.72 3.50 -13.93
N PHE A 128 3.94 3.54 -12.62
CA PHE A 128 5.28 3.55 -12.07
C PHE A 128 6.04 2.25 -12.36
N LEU A 129 5.37 1.10 -12.22
CA LEU A 129 5.92 -0.22 -12.57
C LEU A 129 6.21 -0.34 -14.08
N ALA A 130 5.31 0.13 -14.94
CA ALA A 130 5.55 0.11 -16.39
C ALA A 130 6.80 0.90 -16.79
N ALA A 131 7.07 2.01 -16.11
CA ALA A 131 8.21 2.87 -16.42
C ALA A 131 9.53 2.43 -15.75
N ASN A 132 9.48 1.83 -14.56
CA ASN A 132 10.67 1.63 -13.73
C ASN A 132 10.87 0.19 -13.21
N GLY A 133 9.88 -0.70 -13.40
CA GLY A 133 9.90 -2.06 -12.89
C GLY A 133 10.87 -3.00 -13.64
N PRO A 134 11.20 -4.17 -13.04
CA PRO A 134 10.74 -4.64 -11.72
C PRO A 134 11.53 -3.99 -10.56
N LEU A 135 10.88 -3.79 -9.41
CA LEU A 135 11.45 -3.07 -8.25
C LEU A 135 11.02 -3.65 -6.90
N ARG A 136 11.79 -3.42 -5.84
CA ARG A 136 11.38 -3.76 -4.47
C ARG A 136 10.30 -2.79 -3.98
N THR A 137 9.45 -3.26 -3.06
CA THR A 137 8.34 -2.46 -2.50
C THR A 137 8.77 -1.10 -1.95
N GLY A 138 9.96 -1.02 -1.33
CA GLY A 138 10.49 0.25 -0.78
C GLY A 138 10.84 1.28 -1.86
N GLU A 139 11.35 0.82 -3.01
CA GLU A 139 11.68 1.68 -4.15
C GLU A 139 10.40 2.19 -4.82
N ILE A 140 9.40 1.32 -4.96
CA ILE A 140 8.06 1.68 -5.43
C ILE A 140 7.46 2.75 -4.52
N ALA A 141 7.46 2.53 -3.20
CA ALA A 141 6.92 3.49 -2.25
C ALA A 141 7.64 4.86 -2.28
N SER A 142 8.94 4.87 -2.58
CA SER A 142 9.74 6.10 -2.66
C SER A 142 9.57 6.85 -3.99
N GLY A 143 9.14 6.16 -5.05
CA GLY A 143 9.00 6.72 -6.39
C GLY A 143 7.61 7.24 -6.75
N LEU A 144 6.59 6.91 -5.95
CA LEU A 144 5.22 7.40 -6.15
C LEU A 144 5.06 8.84 -5.67
N THR A 145 4.16 9.58 -6.31
CA THR A 145 3.82 10.95 -5.94
C THR A 145 3.03 11.03 -4.64
N LEU A 146 2.28 9.97 -4.33
CA LEU A 146 1.57 9.82 -3.06
C LEU A 146 2.48 9.20 -2.01
N GLU A 147 2.64 9.92 -0.89
CA GLU A 147 3.36 9.42 0.29
C GLU A 147 2.56 8.29 0.97
N LEU A 148 2.72 7.08 0.47
CA LEU A 148 2.18 5.85 1.05
C LEU A 148 3.27 5.08 1.81
N SER A 149 2.90 4.46 2.92
CA SER A 149 3.84 3.58 3.63
C SER A 149 4.17 2.36 2.77
N VAL A 150 5.37 1.80 2.95
CA VAL A 150 5.80 0.54 2.31
C VAL A 150 4.77 -0.58 2.55
N SER A 151 4.16 -0.63 3.74
CA SER A 151 3.11 -1.58 4.07
C SER A 151 1.83 -1.37 3.25
N ALA A 152 1.41 -0.11 3.04
CA ALA A 152 0.24 0.20 2.23
C ALA A 152 0.48 -0.16 0.75
N ILE A 153 1.66 0.15 0.21
CA ILE A 153 2.06 -0.24 -1.15
C ILE A 153 2.05 -1.76 -1.31
N ARG A 154 2.63 -2.50 -0.35
CA ARG A 154 2.60 -3.96 -0.35
C ARG A 154 1.18 -4.52 -0.38
N GLU A 155 0.28 -3.94 0.40
CA GLU A 155 -1.13 -4.34 0.39
C GLU A 155 -1.82 -4.06 -0.96
N ARG A 156 -1.50 -2.94 -1.61
CA ARG A 156 -2.02 -2.63 -2.95
C ARG A 156 -1.48 -3.59 -4.00
N LEU A 157 -0.18 -3.93 -3.94
CA LEU A 157 0.45 -4.90 -4.82
C LEU A 157 -0.20 -6.29 -4.72
N TRP A 158 -0.62 -6.74 -3.55
CA TRP A 158 -1.41 -7.97 -3.42
C TRP A 158 -2.79 -7.86 -4.10
N VAL A 159 -3.44 -6.70 -4.02
CA VAL A 159 -4.74 -6.50 -4.70
C VAL A 159 -4.56 -6.53 -6.21
N LEU A 160 -3.55 -5.84 -6.74
CA LEU A 160 -3.21 -5.81 -8.16
C LEU A 160 -2.80 -7.19 -8.67
N MET A 161 -1.97 -7.91 -7.91
CA MET A 161 -1.53 -9.25 -8.26
C MET A 161 -2.71 -10.21 -8.29
N GLY A 162 -3.64 -10.13 -7.33
CA GLY A 162 -4.80 -11.01 -7.20
C GLY A 162 -6.09 -10.55 -7.88
N LEU A 163 -6.02 -9.58 -8.80
CA LEU A 163 -7.21 -8.92 -9.34
C LEU A 163 -8.08 -9.85 -10.18
N ASP A 164 -7.46 -10.68 -11.01
CA ASP A 164 -8.09 -11.73 -11.82
C ASP A 164 -8.87 -12.75 -10.97
N ASN A 165 -8.36 -13.09 -9.79
CA ASN A 165 -9.09 -13.99 -8.88
C ASN A 165 -10.24 -13.29 -8.13
N ARG A 166 -10.35 -11.97 -8.21
CA ARG A 166 -11.39 -11.17 -7.54
C ARG A 166 -12.49 -10.69 -8.49
N VAL A 167 -12.14 -10.48 -9.75
CA VAL A 167 -13.01 -9.95 -10.78
C VAL A 167 -13.27 -11.05 -11.80
N GLU A 168 -14.49 -11.58 -11.82
CA GLU A 168 -14.86 -12.75 -12.64
C GLU A 168 -14.61 -12.54 -14.15
N SER A 169 -14.75 -11.32 -14.64
CA SER A 169 -14.51 -10.98 -16.05
C SER A 169 -13.03 -10.86 -16.42
N ARG A 170 -12.12 -10.85 -15.44
CA ARG A 170 -10.68 -10.69 -15.67
C ARG A 170 -9.97 -12.03 -15.62
N ASP A 171 -9.46 -12.45 -16.77
CA ASP A 171 -8.78 -13.74 -16.95
C ASP A 171 -7.24 -13.65 -16.86
N GLN A 172 -6.70 -12.43 -16.81
CA GLN A 172 -5.26 -12.18 -16.83
C GLN A 172 -4.80 -11.35 -15.63
N GLN A 173 -3.78 -11.89 -14.96
CA GLN A 173 -2.98 -11.19 -13.97
C GLN A 173 -2.30 -9.96 -14.59
N ILE A 174 -2.19 -8.87 -13.82
CA ILE A 174 -1.55 -7.62 -14.27
C ILE A 174 -0.15 -7.46 -13.68
N VAL A 175 -0.06 -7.65 -12.37
CA VAL A 175 1.17 -7.46 -11.58
C VAL A 175 1.58 -8.80 -11.02
N ASP A 176 2.87 -9.05 -10.97
CA ASP A 176 3.41 -10.24 -10.31
C ASP A 176 4.59 -9.87 -9.41
N LYS A 177 4.98 -10.82 -8.57
CA LYS A 177 6.16 -10.75 -7.73
C LYS A 177 7.13 -11.83 -8.19
N ASP A 178 8.39 -11.48 -8.40
CA ASP A 178 9.42 -12.47 -8.59
C ASP A 178 9.67 -13.23 -7.26
N VAL A 179 9.80 -14.54 -7.35
CA VAL A 179 9.97 -15.40 -6.19
C VAL A 179 11.41 -15.38 -5.67
N GLU A 180 12.39 -15.19 -6.55
CA GLU A 180 13.82 -15.25 -6.23
C GLU A 180 14.31 -13.87 -5.76
N THR A 181 14.09 -12.86 -6.60
CA THR A 181 14.25 -11.46 -6.24
C THR A 181 12.89 -11.07 -5.71
N GLY A 182 12.63 -10.70 -4.47
CA GLY A 182 11.27 -10.23 -4.08
C GLY A 182 10.79 -8.92 -4.73
N GLU A 183 11.11 -8.65 -6.00
CA GLU A 183 10.71 -7.50 -6.82
C GLU A 183 9.30 -7.67 -7.38
N TRP A 184 8.65 -6.55 -7.65
CA TRP A 184 7.32 -6.47 -8.23
C TRP A 184 7.40 -5.78 -9.58
N GLY A 185 6.57 -6.23 -10.51
CA GLY A 185 6.51 -5.71 -11.87
C GLY A 185 5.21 -6.09 -12.54
N LEU A 186 5.01 -5.59 -13.75
CA LEU A 186 4.01 -6.14 -14.65
C LEU A 186 4.38 -7.59 -14.98
N THR A 187 3.39 -8.41 -15.35
CA THR A 187 3.62 -9.85 -15.62
C THR A 187 4.76 -10.14 -16.61
N GLU A 188 4.94 -9.28 -17.61
CA GLU A 188 5.98 -9.38 -18.63
C GLU A 188 7.38 -8.96 -18.15
N GLN A 189 7.47 -8.31 -17.00
CA GLN A 189 8.72 -7.88 -16.36
C GLN A 189 9.26 -8.91 -15.37
N ILE A 190 8.47 -9.94 -15.05
CA ILE A 190 8.77 -10.94 -14.01
C ILE A 190 9.14 -12.27 -14.68
N GLU A 191 10.28 -12.83 -14.28
CA GLU A 191 10.76 -14.10 -14.82
C GLU A 191 10.17 -15.29 -14.05
N ASN A 192 10.23 -15.25 -12.72
CA ASN A 192 9.84 -16.35 -11.85
C ASN A 192 8.66 -15.98 -10.96
N SER A 193 7.44 -16.27 -11.41
CA SER A 193 6.22 -15.96 -10.67
C SER A 193 6.21 -16.54 -9.25
N ALA A 194 5.87 -15.70 -8.26
CA ALA A 194 5.58 -16.15 -6.90
C ALA A 194 4.16 -16.72 -6.75
N ARG A 195 3.28 -16.53 -7.75
CA ARG A 195 1.93 -17.09 -7.73
C ARG A 195 1.97 -18.60 -7.93
N GLY A 196 1.18 -19.34 -7.17
CA GLY A 196 1.12 -20.80 -7.18
C GLY A 196 2.38 -21.50 -6.66
N HIS A 197 3.45 -20.74 -6.37
CA HIS A 197 4.70 -21.27 -5.85
C HIS A 197 4.53 -21.80 -4.42
N ILE A 198 5.12 -22.96 -4.14
CA ILE A 198 5.14 -23.57 -2.81
C ILE A 198 6.43 -23.15 -2.10
N PRO A 199 6.37 -22.36 -1.02
CA PRO A 199 7.56 -21.93 -0.29
C PRO A 199 8.33 -23.10 0.33
N ASP A 200 9.66 -23.05 0.24
CA ASP A 200 10.55 -23.93 1.01
C ASP A 200 10.65 -23.53 2.49
N ASP A 201 10.48 -22.23 2.79
CA ASP A 201 10.44 -21.73 4.16
C ASP A 201 9.16 -22.18 4.87
N GLN A 202 9.32 -22.87 6.01
CA GLN A 202 8.22 -23.49 6.73
C GLN A 202 7.23 -22.45 7.28
N GLN A 203 7.71 -21.29 7.74
CA GLN A 203 6.83 -20.24 8.29
C GLN A 203 5.99 -19.61 7.17
N LEU A 204 6.60 -19.34 6.02
CA LEU A 204 5.92 -18.80 4.86
C LEU A 204 4.93 -19.80 4.27
N LEU A 205 5.29 -21.09 4.24
CA LEU A 205 4.37 -22.16 3.84
C LEU A 205 3.12 -22.19 4.72
N LEU A 206 3.28 -22.18 6.05
CA LEU A 206 2.17 -22.12 7.00
C LEU A 206 1.31 -20.87 6.78
N GLN A 207 1.96 -19.71 6.57
CA GLN A 207 1.24 -18.48 6.27
C GLN A 207 0.38 -18.61 4.99
N ARG A 208 0.95 -19.15 3.91
CA ARG A 208 0.21 -19.34 2.63
C ARG A 208 -0.94 -20.31 2.79
N MET A 209 -0.76 -21.39 3.55
CA MET A 209 -1.82 -22.35 3.86
C MET A 209 -2.97 -21.71 4.64
N GLU A 210 -2.66 -20.99 5.72
CA GLU A 210 -3.69 -20.32 6.52
C GLU A 210 -4.43 -19.24 5.73
N ASP A 211 -3.73 -18.47 4.91
CA ASP A 211 -4.32 -17.42 4.08
C ASP A 211 -5.35 -18.02 3.12
N GLU A 212 -4.97 -19.10 2.46
CA GLU A 212 -5.82 -19.82 1.52
C GLU A 212 -7.02 -20.50 2.20
N GLN A 213 -6.83 -21.07 3.40
CA GLN A 213 -7.93 -21.59 4.20
C GLN A 213 -8.95 -20.50 4.56
N VAL A 214 -8.48 -19.30 4.94
CA VAL A 214 -9.36 -18.15 5.22
C VAL A 214 -10.16 -17.77 3.97
N ARG A 215 -9.50 -17.66 2.81
CA ARG A 215 -10.17 -17.31 1.55
C ARG A 215 -11.26 -18.33 1.20
N GLN A 216 -10.91 -19.62 1.14
CA GLN A 216 -11.86 -20.67 0.77
C GLN A 216 -13.02 -20.79 1.78
N ALA A 217 -12.79 -20.57 3.08
CA ALA A 217 -13.87 -20.58 4.06
C ALA A 217 -14.88 -19.45 3.81
N LEU A 218 -14.39 -18.23 3.56
CA LEU A 218 -15.25 -17.09 3.27
C LEU A 218 -16.01 -17.26 1.94
N GLU A 219 -15.38 -17.82 0.91
CA GLU A 219 -16.03 -18.11 -0.38
C GLU A 219 -17.11 -19.20 -0.28
N ARG A 220 -16.95 -20.16 0.64
CA ARG A 220 -17.99 -21.15 0.98
C ARG A 220 -19.14 -20.53 1.79
N GLY A 221 -19.09 -19.24 2.09
CA GLY A 221 -20.11 -18.52 2.84
C GLY A 221 -19.99 -18.63 4.36
N CYS A 222 -18.84 -19.08 4.90
CA CYS A 222 -18.62 -19.03 6.34
C CYS A 222 -18.56 -17.58 6.81
N ASP A 223 -19.22 -17.27 7.94
CA ASP A 223 -19.14 -15.94 8.51
C ASP A 223 -17.72 -15.64 9.02
N ARG A 224 -17.29 -14.39 8.85
CA ARG A 224 -15.95 -13.96 9.23
C ARG A 224 -15.69 -14.11 10.73
N SER A 225 -16.70 -13.97 11.60
CA SER A 225 -16.55 -14.22 13.04
C SER A 225 -16.26 -15.70 13.30
N ALA A 226 -16.96 -16.61 12.62
CA ALA A 226 -16.70 -18.04 12.76
C ALA A 226 -15.28 -18.40 12.30
N VAL A 227 -14.81 -17.80 11.21
CA VAL A 227 -13.43 -17.99 10.72
C VAL A 227 -12.40 -17.48 11.74
N THR A 228 -12.64 -16.31 12.36
CA THR A 228 -11.73 -15.77 13.38
C THR A 228 -11.68 -16.62 14.63
N ASP A 229 -12.84 -17.12 15.08
CA ASP A 229 -12.95 -17.94 16.28
C ASP A 229 -12.25 -19.29 16.12
N VAL A 230 -12.41 -19.93 14.95
CA VAL A 230 -11.80 -21.24 14.67
C VAL A 230 -10.29 -21.14 14.48
N LEU A 231 -9.82 -20.12 13.77
CA LEU A 231 -8.39 -19.97 13.44
C LEU A 231 -7.61 -19.18 14.49
N GLY A 232 -8.27 -18.64 15.52
CA GLY A 232 -7.61 -17.85 16.57
C GLY A 232 -6.97 -16.55 16.05
N ILE A 233 -7.54 -15.95 15.00
CA ILE A 233 -6.99 -14.73 14.36
C ILE A 233 -7.91 -13.53 14.55
N SER A 234 -7.35 -12.32 14.49
CA SER A 234 -8.17 -11.11 14.56
C SER A 234 -9.00 -10.92 13.27
N ARG A 235 -10.19 -10.31 13.42
CA ARG A 235 -11.01 -9.90 12.28
C ARG A 235 -10.26 -8.98 11.32
N ARG A 236 -9.39 -8.10 11.82
CA ARG A 236 -8.58 -7.21 10.98
C ARG A 236 -7.60 -8.01 10.11
N THR A 237 -6.99 -9.05 10.68
CA THR A 237 -6.02 -9.92 10.00
C THR A 237 -6.64 -10.66 8.80
N THR A 238 -7.90 -11.07 8.90
CA THR A 238 -8.58 -11.79 7.81
C THR A 238 -8.58 -11.02 6.47
N PHE A 239 -8.66 -9.70 6.49
CA PHE A 239 -8.66 -8.91 5.26
C PHE A 239 -7.34 -9.02 4.49
N ASN A 240 -6.22 -8.98 5.22
CA ASN A 240 -4.89 -9.09 4.62
C ASN A 240 -4.59 -10.54 4.20
N LYS A 241 -5.07 -11.53 4.98
CA LYS A 241 -5.02 -12.94 4.59
C LYS A 241 -5.73 -13.19 3.25
N VAL A 242 -6.94 -12.65 3.08
CA VAL A 242 -7.69 -12.76 1.81
C VAL A 242 -6.98 -12.06 0.66
N LYS A 243 -6.40 -10.87 0.87
CA LYS A 243 -5.58 -10.20 -0.16
C LYS A 243 -4.41 -11.07 -0.61
N ARG A 244 -3.63 -11.60 0.33
CA ARG A 244 -2.51 -12.48 0.01
C ARG A 244 -2.97 -13.79 -0.64
N ALA A 245 -4.04 -14.40 -0.17
CA ALA A 245 -4.58 -15.63 -0.74
C ALA A 245 -4.96 -15.44 -2.22
N TYR A 246 -5.70 -14.38 -2.55
CA TYR A 246 -6.01 -14.07 -3.94
C TYR A 246 -4.76 -13.76 -4.79
N ALA A 247 -3.75 -13.11 -4.22
CA ALA A 247 -2.51 -12.77 -4.91
C ALA A 247 -1.68 -14.01 -5.25
N TYR A 248 -1.46 -14.87 -4.25
CA TYR A 248 -0.57 -16.02 -4.37
C TYR A 248 -1.27 -17.28 -4.88
N ASP A 249 -2.60 -17.37 -4.82
CA ASP A 249 -3.39 -18.53 -5.26
C ASP A 249 -2.76 -19.87 -4.87
N PHE A 250 -2.53 -20.02 -3.56
CA PHE A 250 -1.73 -21.13 -3.06
C PHE A 250 -2.44 -22.48 -3.29
N PRO A 251 -1.78 -23.50 -3.85
CA PRO A 251 -2.43 -24.74 -4.25
C PRO A 251 -2.67 -25.68 -3.07
N LEU A 252 -3.57 -25.32 -2.14
CA LEU A 252 -3.87 -26.10 -0.92
C LEU A 252 -4.30 -27.55 -1.24
N GLY A 253 -4.95 -27.76 -2.38
CA GLY A 253 -5.34 -29.09 -2.88
C GLY A 253 -4.16 -30.05 -3.12
N ALA A 254 -2.95 -29.53 -3.37
CA ALA A 254 -1.75 -30.35 -3.53
C ALA A 254 -1.37 -31.10 -2.24
N PHE A 255 -1.71 -30.54 -1.08
CA PHE A 255 -1.40 -31.10 0.25
C PHE A 255 -2.51 -32.02 0.79
N SER A 256 -3.69 -31.99 0.16
CA SER A 256 -4.87 -32.73 0.62
C SER A 256 -4.85 -34.23 0.26
N ARG A 257 -3.79 -34.73 -0.38
CA ARG A 257 -3.66 -36.14 -0.83
C ARG A 257 -3.44 -37.17 0.29
N GLY A 258 -3.41 -36.75 1.55
CA GLY A 258 -3.27 -37.64 2.71
C GLY A 258 -4.55 -37.98 3.47
N GLY A 259 -5.71 -37.40 3.10
CA GLY A 259 -7.00 -37.63 3.76
C GLY A 259 -7.88 -38.63 3.02
N ARG A 260 -8.61 -39.46 3.79
CA ARG A 260 -9.55 -40.51 3.36
C ARG A 260 -10.33 -40.12 2.08
N PRO A 261 -10.41 -40.99 1.06
CA PRO A 261 -11.17 -40.69 -0.15
C PRO A 261 -12.59 -40.24 0.19
N ALA A 262 -13.08 -39.21 -0.50
CA ALA A 262 -14.51 -38.96 -0.54
C ALA A 262 -15.16 -40.23 -1.11
N GLU A 263 -15.93 -40.95 -0.29
CA GLU A 263 -16.82 -41.98 -0.79
C GLU A 263 -17.85 -41.30 -1.67
N ASP A 264 -17.65 -41.33 -2.99
CA ASP A 264 -18.74 -41.09 -3.91
C ASP A 264 -18.67 -42.02 -5.12
N THR A 265 -19.16 -43.24 -4.91
CA THR A 265 -20.13 -43.93 -5.79
C THR A 265 -20.45 -45.28 -5.17
N ARG A 266 -21.31 -45.29 -4.16
CA ARG A 266 -21.90 -46.54 -3.66
C ARG A 266 -23.22 -46.76 -4.40
N THR A 267 -23.11 -47.40 -5.56
CA THR A 267 -24.23 -48.04 -6.24
C THR A 267 -24.92 -48.98 -5.25
N GLU A 268 -26.25 -48.86 -5.18
CA GLU A 268 -27.13 -49.59 -4.29
C GLU A 268 -26.83 -51.11 -4.30
N GLN A 269 -26.37 -51.64 -3.17
CA GLN A 269 -26.62 -53.05 -2.86
C GLN A 269 -26.90 -53.23 -1.36
N LYS A 270 -28.00 -53.93 -1.14
CA LYS A 270 -28.84 -53.94 0.06
C LYS A 270 -28.40 -55.08 1.02
N VAL A 271 -28.49 -54.79 2.34
CA VAL A 271 -28.70 -55.70 3.50
C VAL A 271 -27.46 -56.41 4.11
N PRO A 272 -27.39 -56.73 5.44
CA PRO A 272 -27.98 -56.13 6.66
C PRO A 272 -26.95 -55.76 7.77
N ALA A 273 -27.50 -55.14 8.81
CA ALA A 273 -26.93 -54.66 10.07
C ALA A 273 -26.25 -55.68 11.00
N GLU A 274 -25.18 -55.23 11.65
CA GLU A 274 -24.78 -55.57 13.03
C GLU A 274 -24.21 -54.30 13.69
N GLU A 275 -24.69 -53.94 14.88
CA GLU A 275 -24.08 -52.94 15.78
C GLU A 275 -23.19 -53.64 16.85
N PRO A 276 -22.60 -52.93 17.82
CA PRO A 276 -21.40 -52.09 17.70
C PRO A 276 -20.28 -52.61 18.62
N SER A 277 -19.01 -52.46 18.24
CA SER A 277 -17.89 -52.73 19.16
C SER A 277 -17.23 -51.43 19.59
N THR A 278 -17.40 -51.14 20.87
CA THR A 278 -16.71 -50.14 21.69
C THR A 278 -15.19 -50.22 21.56
N SER A 279 -14.52 -49.07 21.42
CA SER A 279 -13.14 -48.88 21.89
C SER A 279 -12.92 -47.40 22.20
N GLU A 280 -12.68 -47.15 23.49
CA GLU A 280 -12.18 -45.90 24.06
C GLU A 280 -10.68 -45.71 23.76
N GLY A 281 -10.21 -44.47 23.95
CA GLY A 281 -8.79 -44.06 24.00
C GLY A 281 -8.39 -43.17 22.80
N ASP A 282 -7.70 -42.05 22.94
CA ASP A 282 -7.18 -41.36 24.12
C ASP A 282 -6.72 -39.95 23.68
N GLU A 283 -6.74 -39.01 24.63
CA GLU A 283 -5.83 -37.87 24.77
C GLU A 283 -5.66 -36.87 23.59
N GLN A 284 -6.42 -35.76 23.64
CA GLN A 284 -5.93 -34.47 23.12
C GLN A 284 -5.50 -33.60 24.30
N GLN A 285 -4.18 -33.42 24.40
CA GLN A 285 -3.51 -32.54 25.36
C GLN A 285 -3.87 -31.08 25.08
N SER A 286 -4.50 -30.47 26.06
CA SER A 286 -4.64 -29.02 26.22
C SER A 286 -3.30 -28.42 26.64
N HIS A 287 -2.73 -27.52 25.84
CA HIS A 287 -1.68 -26.61 26.30
C HIS A 287 -2.20 -25.17 26.27
N ASP A 288 -2.14 -24.58 27.46
CA ASP A 288 -2.64 -23.27 27.83
C ASP A 288 -1.51 -22.22 27.73
N THR A 289 -1.92 -20.97 27.53
CA THR A 289 -1.21 -19.70 27.77
C THR A 289 0.14 -19.39 27.08
N VAL A 290 0.12 -18.37 26.22
CA VAL A 290 1.15 -17.31 26.19
C VAL A 290 0.47 -15.95 26.10
N THR A 291 0.66 -15.14 27.14
CA THR A 291 0.38 -13.70 27.16
C THR A 291 1.56 -12.92 26.57
N GLY A 292 1.25 -11.96 25.70
CA GLY A 292 2.05 -10.75 25.50
C GLY A 292 2.95 -10.72 24.26
N GLN A 293 2.49 -10.06 23.19
CA GLN A 293 3.08 -8.83 22.63
C GLN A 293 2.41 -8.50 21.30
N ASP A 294 1.63 -7.41 21.31
CA ASP A 294 1.00 -6.83 20.13
C ASP A 294 2.06 -6.10 19.28
N ASP A 295 2.74 -6.80 18.36
CA ASP A 295 3.40 -6.18 17.19
C ASP A 295 3.67 -7.15 16.01
N GLU A 296 2.88 -8.20 15.83
CA GLU A 296 3.09 -9.24 14.79
C GLU A 296 2.03 -9.18 13.66
N SER A 297 1.42 -8.02 13.40
CA SER A 297 0.34 -7.91 12.38
C SER A 297 0.79 -7.39 11.02
N LEU A 298 2.05 -6.98 10.85
CA LEU A 298 2.59 -6.55 9.56
C LEU A 298 3.72 -7.49 9.19
N GLY A 299 3.39 -8.52 8.40
CA GLY A 299 4.31 -9.58 8.00
C GLY A 299 5.75 -9.12 7.85
N ARG A 300 6.62 -9.75 8.66
CA ARG A 300 8.08 -9.68 8.59
C ARG A 300 8.50 -9.64 7.13
N SER A 301 9.43 -8.74 6.80
CA SER A 301 10.05 -8.67 5.48
C SER A 301 10.44 -10.09 5.06
N GLU A 302 9.83 -10.60 3.98
CA GLU A 302 10.12 -11.90 3.38
C GLU A 302 11.58 -11.84 2.87
N THR A 303 12.53 -12.14 3.75
CA THR A 303 13.94 -12.26 3.40
C THR A 303 14.16 -13.68 2.89
N TRP A 304 14.15 -13.83 1.57
CA TRP A 304 14.59 -15.06 0.92
C TRP A 304 16.11 -15.16 1.04
N GLY A 305 16.57 -16.30 1.55
CA GLY A 305 17.99 -16.54 1.83
C GLY A 305 18.83 -16.54 0.55
N THR A 306 20.02 -15.95 0.64
CA THR A 306 21.13 -16.24 -0.26
C THR A 306 22.18 -16.98 0.56
N PRO A 307 22.76 -18.09 0.10
CA PRO A 307 23.81 -18.77 0.84
C PRO A 307 25.05 -17.87 0.92
N GLU A 308 25.71 -17.91 2.07
CA GLU A 308 26.95 -17.21 2.38
C GLU A 308 27.96 -17.39 1.25
N SER A 309 28.29 -16.29 0.57
CA SER A 309 29.53 -16.22 -0.20
C SER A 309 30.57 -15.53 0.65
N GLU A 310 31.39 -16.36 1.28
CA GLU A 310 32.69 -15.96 1.82
C GLU A 310 33.44 -15.20 0.72
N SER A 311 33.76 -13.94 0.97
CA SER A 311 34.75 -13.21 0.20
C SER A 311 35.68 -12.52 1.17
N GLU A 312 36.74 -13.25 1.51
CA GLU A 312 38.02 -12.68 1.89
C GLU A 312 38.44 -11.63 0.86
N VAL A 313 38.47 -10.36 1.24
CA VAL A 313 39.33 -9.37 0.57
C VAL A 313 40.00 -8.47 1.61
N GLN A 314 41.20 -8.91 1.94
CA GLN A 314 42.42 -8.16 2.26
C GLN A 314 42.30 -6.66 2.54
N SER A 315 42.66 -6.31 3.77
CA SER A 315 43.08 -4.99 4.20
C SER A 315 44.34 -4.53 3.45
N GLY A 316 44.23 -3.44 2.69
CA GLY A 316 45.36 -2.67 2.17
C GLY A 316 45.13 -1.19 2.45
N GLY A 317 45.87 -0.64 3.42
CA GLY A 317 45.82 0.79 3.74
C GLY A 317 46.66 1.64 2.79
N ALA A 318 46.26 2.91 2.62
CA ALA A 318 47.17 4.04 2.47
C ALA A 318 46.41 5.37 2.62
N ASP A 319 47.07 6.28 3.34
CA ASP A 319 46.70 7.64 3.73
C ASP A 319 46.23 8.60 2.61
N GLY A 320 45.40 9.57 3.01
CA GLY A 320 45.08 10.75 2.20
C GLY A 320 44.25 11.83 2.91
N HIS A 321 44.88 12.59 3.82
CA HIS A 321 44.62 14.02 4.15
C HIS A 321 43.17 14.58 4.29
N ARG A 322 42.83 14.95 5.54
CA ARG A 322 41.96 16.10 5.92
C ARG A 322 42.65 17.44 5.60
N PRO A 323 42.01 18.65 5.66
CA PRO A 323 40.81 19.06 6.43
C PRO A 323 39.84 19.96 5.61
N ASP A 324 38.75 20.59 6.03
CA ASP A 324 38.00 20.81 7.27
C ASP A 324 36.62 21.36 6.82
N GLN A 325 35.52 20.97 7.47
CA GLN A 325 34.44 21.89 7.87
C GLN A 325 33.45 21.15 8.78
N ALA A 326 33.51 21.51 10.06
CA ALA A 326 32.64 21.05 11.11
C ALA A 326 31.36 21.91 11.17
N ALA A 327 30.21 21.25 11.29
CA ALA A 327 29.00 21.83 11.86
C ALA A 327 28.25 20.74 12.66
N SER A 328 28.57 20.70 13.95
CA SER A 328 27.67 20.44 15.10
C SER A 328 26.48 19.49 14.93
N ASP A 329 26.66 18.20 15.28
CA ASP A 329 25.58 17.38 15.86
C ASP A 329 26.10 16.24 16.78
N GLY A 330 27.14 16.54 17.58
CA GLY A 330 27.86 15.53 18.39
C GLY A 330 27.39 15.39 19.85
N GLY A 331 26.40 16.17 20.30
CA GLY A 331 25.96 16.18 21.70
C GLY A 331 24.95 15.10 22.04
N VAL A 332 23.94 14.91 21.17
CA VAL A 332 22.81 14.00 21.41
C VAL A 332 23.24 12.53 21.31
N SER A 333 24.24 12.23 20.47
CA SER A 333 24.72 10.86 20.26
C SER A 333 25.48 10.29 21.46
N ASN A 334 26.20 11.12 22.23
CA ASN A 334 26.96 10.64 23.39
C ASN A 334 26.05 10.39 24.60
N GLU A 335 25.09 11.27 24.89
CA GLU A 335 24.13 11.05 25.98
C GLU A 335 23.29 9.79 25.76
N LEU A 336 22.87 9.54 24.52
CA LEU A 336 22.11 8.33 24.16
C LEU A 336 22.96 7.07 24.34
N ARG A 337 24.25 7.14 24.02
CA ARG A 337 25.19 6.01 24.15
C ARG A 337 25.50 5.70 25.61
N GLU A 338 25.62 6.72 26.45
CA GLU A 338 25.79 6.55 27.90
C GLU A 338 24.54 5.94 28.55
N HIS A 339 23.33 6.38 28.16
CA HIS A 339 22.08 5.80 28.64
C HIS A 339 21.91 4.34 28.20
N LEU A 340 22.29 4.02 26.96
CA LEU A 340 22.23 2.65 26.46
C LEU A 340 23.21 1.74 27.21
N GLN A 341 24.42 2.22 27.50
CA GLN A 341 25.41 1.44 28.25
C GLN A 341 24.95 1.19 29.69
N GLN A 342 24.39 2.19 30.36
CA GLN A 342 23.82 2.01 31.71
C GLN A 342 22.67 1.00 31.74
N ALA A 343 21.83 0.97 30.71
CA ALA A 343 20.75 -0.01 30.60
C ALA A 343 21.28 -1.44 30.37
N ILE A 344 22.35 -1.58 29.59
CA ILE A 344 23.02 -2.88 29.36
C ILE A 344 23.65 -3.39 30.66
N ASP A 345 24.38 -2.52 31.38
CA ASP A 345 25.04 -2.90 32.62
C ASP A 345 24.02 -3.32 33.69
N ALA A 346 22.89 -2.60 33.80
CA ALA A 346 21.81 -2.94 34.73
C ALA A 346 21.13 -4.28 34.41
N LEU A 347 21.02 -4.65 33.12
CA LEU A 347 20.46 -5.94 32.72
C LEU A 347 21.43 -7.09 33.00
N GLN A 348 22.73 -6.86 32.83
CA GLN A 348 23.76 -7.84 33.16
C GLN A 348 23.84 -8.11 34.67
N GLU A 349 23.70 -7.07 35.51
CA GLU A 349 23.63 -7.25 36.96
C GLU A 349 22.40 -8.06 37.41
N VAL A 350 21.27 -7.94 36.70
CA VAL A 350 20.06 -8.73 36.98
C VAL A 350 20.24 -10.19 36.55
N ASP A 351 20.90 -10.43 35.41
CA ASP A 351 21.16 -11.78 34.88
C ASP A 351 22.18 -12.54 35.74
N GLU A 352 23.17 -11.84 36.31
CA GLU A 352 24.13 -12.42 37.26
C GLU A 352 23.53 -12.67 38.67
N ALA A 353 22.39 -12.04 38.98
CA ALA A 353 21.69 -12.17 40.27
C ALA A 353 20.57 -13.23 40.26
N LEU A 354 20.25 -13.81 39.11
CA LEU A 354 19.33 -14.95 38.92
C LEU A 354 20.09 -16.27 38.91
#